data_AF-A0A2E6KL91-F1
#
_entry.id   AF-A0A2E6KL91-F1
#
_cell.length_a   1.000
_cell.length_b   1.000
_cell.length_c   1.000
_cell.angle_alpha   90.00
_cell.angle_beta   90.00
_cell.angle_gamma   90.00
#
_symmetry.space_group_name_H-M   'P 1'
#
loop_
_entity.id
_entity.type
_entity.pdbx_description
1 polymer ?
#
loop_
_entity_poly.entity_id
_entity_poly.type
_entity_poly.pdbx_seq_one_letter_code
_entity_poly.pdbx_strand_id
1 'polypeptide(L)'
;MAMIARHPVESFLRLETTDDAKTLVGDDGSLITYIRVDGARQIIGEKEYKHIIESAAINLGSRFDRAGYAMQVYFARNPERIKREIGRYVHPSRVAAKNMNLELDDLFEEKERHLTRFLAWEEMYFVLWTRPSSLSKNDFERAQNQMKDKEWVAAPNSQYPHMVFDILRGRHNSFVSSVLSVLEDLGIQAKHMDAHSACRAIRGNLYPNKANEKWQACLPGDKIAPRAPSREGDYSEVLWPPLRTQLAAGDAEVIDRSTVRVGDMIFGGVDITLAPSDPTPFPVLLNRMLESKVPFRISFLIESGGVQGMQTKKLLASILGFTNGVNKQVKESLEQLAEMARDEPIVKMRISASTWANVGEDKLLQERMSTLIQSMESWGYAQVSNMQGDPLDCVMSSAMGISCASTAPAAVAPLKEALKLFPWQRPSSPFEDGSVLLRTPDGRIWPYQTGSTLTTTWFDLILAQPGAGKSVLMNSLNLGTCLTAGLSKLPFVAIIDIGPSSSGLISMLQDGLPKERRHEAAHYKFRMTPEYAVNPFDTQLGCRYPLPEERSFLIELLTLLCTPPGQAQPYDGIAQLAGFVVDE
;
A
#
# COMPACT_ATOMS: atom_id res chain seq x y z
N MET A 1 -19.46 -39.63 8.37
CA MET A 1 -19.20 -38.54 9.33
C MET A 1 -17.70 -38.41 9.49
N ALA A 2 -17.06 -37.53 8.74
CA ALA A 2 -15.66 -37.19 8.97
C ALA A 2 -15.61 -36.29 10.22
N MET A 3 -14.71 -36.58 11.16
CA MET A 3 -14.46 -35.71 12.31
C MET A 3 -14.11 -34.31 11.80
N ILE A 4 -14.88 -33.31 12.21
CA ILE A 4 -14.56 -31.90 12.03
C ILE A 4 -13.37 -31.60 12.95
N ALA A 5 -12.17 -31.57 12.40
CA ALA A 5 -10.97 -31.19 13.14
C ALA A 5 -10.96 -29.65 13.26
N ARG A 6 -11.14 -29.13 14.48
CA ARG A 6 -10.84 -27.73 14.78
C ARG A 6 -9.32 -27.59 14.79
N HIS A 7 -8.78 -26.94 13.77
CA HIS A 7 -7.37 -26.59 13.72
C HIS A 7 -7.20 -25.18 14.29
N PRO A 8 -6.41 -24.99 15.36
CA PRO A 8 -6.17 -23.66 15.89
C PRO A 8 -5.37 -22.85 14.86
N VAL A 9 -5.89 -21.70 14.44
CA VAL A 9 -5.19 -20.76 13.51
C VAL A 9 -3.78 -20.44 14.00
N GLU A 10 -3.58 -20.46 15.31
CA GLU A 10 -2.30 -20.28 15.99
C GLU A 10 -1.18 -21.19 15.47
N SER A 11 -1.47 -22.42 15.00
CA SER A 11 -0.44 -23.33 14.51
C SER A 11 0.24 -22.88 13.22
N PHE A 12 -0.41 -22.00 12.46
CA PHE A 12 0.11 -21.43 11.22
C PHE A 12 0.91 -20.14 11.46
N LEU A 13 0.80 -19.55 12.66
CA LEU A 13 1.50 -18.33 13.06
C LEU A 13 2.86 -18.69 13.65
N ARG A 14 3.91 -18.56 12.85
CA ARG A 14 5.30 -18.84 13.24
C ARG A 14 6.00 -17.63 13.86
N LEU A 15 5.25 -16.65 14.34
CA LEU A 15 5.77 -15.42 14.97
C LEU A 15 5.80 -15.58 16.49
N GLU A 16 6.96 -15.34 17.10
CA GLU A 16 7.21 -15.61 18.51
C GLU A 16 7.33 -14.32 19.34
N THR A 17 8.11 -13.34 18.89
CA THR A 17 8.43 -12.12 19.67
C THR A 17 8.89 -10.96 18.76
N THR A 18 9.36 -9.86 19.36
CA THR A 18 10.11 -8.78 18.69
C THR A 18 11.59 -8.79 19.07
N ASP A 19 12.47 -8.39 18.14
CA ASP A 19 13.89 -8.11 18.42
C ASP A 19 14.11 -6.63 18.74
N ASP A 20 13.46 -5.75 17.99
CA ASP A 20 13.50 -4.30 18.18
C ASP A 20 12.15 -3.66 17.78
N ALA A 21 12.11 -2.33 17.67
CA ALA A 21 10.90 -1.58 17.35
C ALA A 21 10.30 -1.88 15.97
N LYS A 22 11.03 -2.53 15.05
CA LYS A 22 10.61 -2.77 13.66
C LYS A 22 10.72 -4.23 13.21
N THR A 23 11.47 -5.04 13.95
CA THR A 23 11.79 -6.43 13.57
C THR A 23 11.04 -7.43 14.44
N LEU A 24 10.23 -8.28 13.81
CA LEU A 24 9.61 -9.45 14.44
C LEU A 24 10.57 -10.64 14.38
N VAL A 25 10.36 -11.62 15.27
CA VAL A 25 11.16 -12.84 15.39
C VAL A 25 10.26 -14.05 15.24
N GLY A 26 10.68 -15.00 14.41
CA GLY A 26 10.00 -16.27 14.20
C GLY A 26 10.32 -17.28 15.31
N ASP A 27 9.50 -18.32 15.41
CA ASP A 27 9.70 -19.43 16.35
C ASP A 27 10.87 -20.37 15.97
N ASP A 28 11.56 -20.09 14.87
CA ASP A 28 12.83 -20.71 14.49
C ASP A 28 14.01 -19.75 14.69
N GLY A 29 13.78 -18.55 15.21
CA GLY A 29 14.75 -17.47 15.36
C GLY A 29 15.04 -16.67 14.10
N SER A 30 14.24 -16.83 13.04
CA SER A 30 14.26 -15.95 11.87
C SER A 30 13.92 -14.50 12.24
N LEU A 31 14.53 -13.54 11.54
CA LEU A 31 14.16 -12.13 11.64
C LEU A 31 13.24 -11.73 10.48
N ILE A 32 12.18 -11.00 10.80
CA ILE A 32 11.13 -10.59 9.87
C ILE A 32 10.89 -9.09 9.93
N THR A 33 10.92 -8.44 8.76
CA THR A 33 10.56 -7.01 8.62
C THR A 33 9.44 -6.85 7.60
N TYR A 34 8.48 -5.97 7.90
CA TYR A 34 7.36 -5.63 7.03
C TYR A 34 7.58 -4.25 6.42
N ILE A 35 7.55 -4.20 5.08
CA ILE A 35 7.62 -2.96 4.32
C ILE A 35 6.27 -2.77 3.64
N ARG A 36 5.53 -1.74 4.03
CA ARG A 36 4.31 -1.32 3.31
C ARG A 36 4.76 -0.69 1.99
N VAL A 37 4.23 -1.16 0.87
CA VAL A 37 4.55 -0.58 -0.45
C VAL A 37 3.32 0.14 -0.96
N ASP A 38 3.41 1.46 -1.08
CA ASP A 38 2.31 2.29 -1.53
C ASP A 38 2.22 2.27 -3.07
N GLY A 39 3.33 2.08 -3.79
CA GLY A 39 3.34 1.95 -5.25
C GLY A 39 4.28 2.95 -5.92
N ALA A 40 4.24 3.02 -7.25
CA ALA A 40 5.08 3.90 -8.05
C ALA A 40 4.60 5.36 -8.01
N ARG A 41 5.53 6.29 -7.83
CA ARG A 41 5.29 7.75 -7.87
C ARG A 41 5.14 8.30 -9.29
N GLN A 42 5.35 7.47 -10.30
CA GLN A 42 5.25 7.79 -11.71
C GLN A 42 4.39 6.77 -12.45
N ILE A 43 3.90 7.14 -13.63
CA ILE A 43 3.17 6.21 -14.50
C ILE A 43 4.17 5.20 -15.06
N ILE A 44 3.91 3.92 -14.82
CA ILE A 44 4.76 2.83 -15.30
C ILE A 44 4.25 2.33 -16.65
N GLY A 45 4.86 2.86 -17.72
CA GLY A 45 4.70 2.35 -19.08
C GLY A 45 5.61 1.14 -19.33
N GLU A 46 5.66 0.71 -20.59
CA GLU A 46 6.42 -0.49 -20.98
C GLU A 46 7.93 -0.33 -20.79
N LYS A 47 8.46 0.88 -21.02
CA LYS A 47 9.90 1.18 -20.86
C LYS A 47 10.29 1.21 -19.39
N GLU A 48 9.51 1.91 -18.57
CA GLU A 48 9.71 2.03 -17.12
C GLU A 48 9.60 0.66 -16.47
N TYR A 49 8.63 -0.16 -16.90
CA TYR A 49 8.47 -1.53 -16.45
C TYR A 49 9.71 -2.38 -16.74
N LYS A 50 10.22 -2.38 -17.98
CA LYS A 50 11.46 -3.12 -18.33
C LYS A 50 12.64 -2.68 -17.47
N HIS A 51 12.81 -1.36 -17.28
CA HIS A 51 13.87 -0.81 -16.43
C HIS A 51 13.73 -1.25 -14.96
N ILE A 52 12.51 -1.27 -14.41
CA ILE A 52 12.24 -1.77 -13.06
C ILE A 52 12.67 -3.23 -12.93
N ILE A 53 12.27 -4.10 -13.88
CA ILE A 53 12.61 -5.52 -13.84
C ILE A 53 14.11 -5.73 -13.91
N GLU A 54 14.81 -5.05 -14.83
CA GLU A 54 16.26 -5.17 -14.99
C GLU A 54 17.02 -4.69 -13.75
N SER A 55 16.68 -3.50 -13.25
CA SER A 55 17.33 -2.91 -12.07
C SER A 55 17.03 -3.69 -10.80
N ALA A 56 15.78 -4.16 -10.62
CA ALA A 56 15.42 -5.00 -9.49
C ALA A 56 16.15 -6.36 -9.53
N ALA A 57 16.27 -6.99 -10.71
CA ALA A 57 16.99 -8.25 -10.85
C ALA A 57 18.47 -8.11 -10.46
N ILE A 58 19.13 -7.04 -10.90
CA ILE A 58 20.54 -6.75 -10.57
C ILE A 58 20.68 -6.47 -9.06
N ASN A 59 19.89 -5.53 -8.54
CA ASN A 59 20.13 -5.00 -7.20
C ASN A 59 19.61 -5.92 -6.08
N LEU A 60 18.49 -6.61 -6.30
CA LEU A 60 17.97 -7.60 -5.35
C LEU A 60 18.71 -8.94 -5.47
N GLY A 61 19.26 -9.24 -6.65
CA GLY A 61 19.77 -10.56 -6.97
C GLY A 61 20.88 -11.05 -6.05
N SER A 62 21.81 -10.16 -5.69
CA SER A 62 22.94 -10.47 -4.79
C SER A 62 22.53 -11.07 -3.43
N ARG A 63 21.30 -10.81 -2.98
CA ARG A 63 20.76 -11.36 -1.71
C ARG A 63 20.18 -12.75 -1.88
N PHE A 64 19.70 -13.10 -3.07
CA PHE A 64 19.06 -14.39 -3.36
C PHE A 64 20.03 -15.48 -3.83
N ASP A 65 21.30 -15.14 -4.05
CA ASP A 65 22.36 -16.12 -4.35
C ASP A 65 22.70 -17.04 -3.17
N ARG A 66 22.50 -16.56 -1.94
CA ARG A 66 22.85 -17.29 -0.72
C ARG A 66 21.61 -17.78 0.00
N ALA A 67 21.65 -19.01 0.50
CA ALA A 67 20.57 -19.60 1.28
C ALA A 67 20.18 -18.75 2.49
N GLY A 68 18.92 -18.87 2.91
CA GLY A 68 18.42 -18.28 4.15
C GLY A 68 17.74 -16.92 4.03
N TYR A 69 17.63 -16.35 2.83
CA TYR A 69 16.79 -15.16 2.60
C TYR A 69 15.48 -15.57 1.93
N ALA A 70 14.38 -14.93 2.32
CA ALA A 70 13.13 -15.01 1.60
C ALA A 70 12.43 -13.65 1.59
N MET A 71 11.64 -13.42 0.55
CA MET A 71 10.81 -12.25 0.39
C MET A 71 9.42 -12.69 -0.03
N GLN A 72 8.43 -12.30 0.75
CA GLN A 72 7.04 -12.42 0.35
C GLN A 72 6.58 -11.08 -0.24
N VAL A 73 6.12 -11.08 -1.47
CA VAL A 73 5.35 -9.96 -2.02
C VAL A 73 3.87 -10.29 -1.86
N TYR A 74 3.17 -9.47 -1.10
CA TYR A 74 1.77 -9.65 -0.77
C TYR A 74 0.95 -8.53 -1.38
N PHE A 75 -0.18 -8.86 -1.99
CA PHE A 75 -1.16 -7.89 -2.52
C PHE A 75 -2.58 -8.32 -2.14
N ALA A 76 -3.39 -7.35 -1.69
CA ALA A 76 -4.81 -7.54 -1.46
C ALA A 76 -5.62 -6.45 -2.13
N ARG A 77 -6.81 -6.83 -2.61
CA ARG A 77 -7.82 -5.89 -3.06
C ARG A 77 -9.19 -6.32 -2.54
N ASN A 78 -9.91 -5.40 -1.93
CA ASN A 78 -11.25 -5.63 -1.38
C ASN A 78 -12.20 -4.44 -1.65
N PRO A 79 -13.08 -4.56 -2.66
CA PRO A 79 -14.11 -3.56 -2.92
C PRO A 79 -15.14 -3.40 -1.80
N GLU A 80 -15.35 -4.40 -0.95
CA GLU A 80 -16.37 -4.37 0.11
C GLU A 80 -15.86 -3.64 1.36
N ARG A 81 -14.55 -3.72 1.63
CA ARG A 81 -13.90 -3.07 2.78
C ARG A 81 -13.92 -1.55 2.69
N ILE A 82 -13.96 -0.99 1.48
CA ILE A 82 -13.88 0.44 1.22
C ILE A 82 -14.90 1.28 2.01
N LYS A 83 -16.09 0.72 2.25
CA LYS A 83 -17.17 1.39 2.99
C LYS A 83 -16.76 1.74 4.42
N ARG A 84 -15.89 0.94 5.05
CA ARG A 84 -15.38 1.18 6.39
C ARG A 84 -14.19 2.14 6.40
N GLU A 85 -13.41 2.14 5.32
CA GLU A 85 -12.15 2.88 5.20
C GLU A 85 -12.35 4.32 4.72
N ILE A 86 -13.37 4.58 3.89
CA ILE A 86 -13.58 5.91 3.29
C ILE A 86 -13.80 7.00 4.34
N GLY A 87 -14.44 6.67 5.46
CA GLY A 87 -14.70 7.60 6.55
C GLY A 87 -13.41 8.17 7.13
N ARG A 88 -12.32 7.39 7.15
CA ARG A 88 -11.00 7.87 7.62
C ARG A 88 -10.45 8.99 6.73
N TYR A 89 -10.65 8.89 5.41
CA TYR A 89 -10.19 9.89 4.45
C TYR A 89 -11.06 11.15 4.45
N VAL A 90 -12.34 11.04 4.78
CA VAL A 90 -13.27 12.19 4.84
C VAL A 90 -13.26 12.88 6.20
N HIS A 91 -12.88 12.16 7.27
CA HIS A 91 -12.92 12.66 8.64
C HIS A 91 -12.14 13.97 8.86
N PRO A 92 -10.90 14.16 8.35
CA PRO A 92 -10.17 15.42 8.53
C PRO A 92 -10.91 16.63 7.95
N SER A 93 -11.50 16.49 6.76
CA SER A 93 -12.32 17.53 6.13
C SER A 93 -13.58 17.83 6.92
N ARG A 94 -14.22 16.80 7.48
CA ARG A 94 -15.40 16.95 8.34
C ARG A 94 -15.05 17.69 9.65
N VAL A 95 -13.88 17.42 10.22
CA VAL A 95 -13.37 18.16 11.40
C VAL A 95 -13.09 19.61 11.05
N ALA A 96 -12.45 19.88 9.91
CA ALA A 96 -12.19 21.26 9.45
C ALA A 96 -13.50 22.05 9.24
N ALA A 97 -14.50 21.45 8.59
CA ALA A 97 -15.83 22.04 8.43
C ALA A 97 -16.46 22.39 9.79
N LYS A 98 -16.42 21.46 10.75
CA LYS A 98 -16.92 21.69 12.12
C LYS A 98 -16.19 22.82 12.83
N ASN A 99 -14.86 22.88 12.74
CA ASN A 99 -14.07 23.95 13.33
C ASN A 99 -14.44 25.34 12.77
N MET A 100 -14.87 25.38 11.50
CA MET A 100 -15.32 26.59 10.82
C MET A 100 -16.82 26.84 10.96
N ASN A 101 -17.58 26.03 11.70
CA ASN A 101 -19.06 26.07 11.74
C ASN A 101 -19.70 26.03 10.34
N LEU A 102 -19.12 25.26 9.42
CA LEU A 102 -19.58 25.11 8.05
C LEU A 102 -20.47 23.86 7.96
N GLU A 103 -21.77 24.04 7.73
CA GLU A 103 -22.76 22.96 7.67
C GLU A 103 -22.72 22.25 6.31
N LEU A 104 -21.96 21.14 6.23
CA LEU A 104 -21.77 20.32 5.01
C LEU A 104 -21.84 18.81 5.29
N ASP A 105 -22.46 18.39 6.40
CA ASP A 105 -22.52 16.98 6.77
C ASP A 105 -23.24 16.11 5.72
N ASP A 106 -24.27 16.65 5.08
CA ASP A 106 -24.99 16.03 3.97
C ASP A 106 -24.09 15.73 2.76
N LEU A 107 -23.21 16.68 2.42
CA LEU A 107 -22.24 16.54 1.35
C LEU A 107 -21.21 15.43 1.66
N PHE A 108 -20.73 15.37 2.91
CA PHE A 108 -19.79 14.33 3.33
C PHE A 108 -20.43 12.94 3.30
N GLU A 109 -21.66 12.81 3.79
CA GLU A 109 -22.42 11.56 3.74
C GLU A 109 -22.69 11.11 2.30
N GLU A 110 -23.06 12.04 1.41
CA GLU A 110 -23.25 11.73 0.00
C GLU A 110 -21.95 11.30 -0.67
N LYS A 111 -20.85 12.01 -0.38
CA LYS A 111 -19.52 11.69 -0.91
C LYS A 111 -19.10 10.27 -0.51
N GLU A 112 -19.24 9.91 0.76
CA GLU A 112 -18.95 8.56 1.25
C GLU A 112 -19.85 7.51 0.57
N ARG A 113 -21.17 7.76 0.49
CA ARG A 113 -22.15 6.85 -0.11
C ARG A 113 -21.93 6.64 -1.61
N HIS A 114 -21.53 7.68 -2.33
CA HIS A 114 -21.36 7.64 -3.78
C HIS A 114 -20.00 7.05 -4.18
N LEU A 115 -18.91 7.53 -3.56
CA LEU A 115 -17.55 7.10 -3.92
C LEU A 115 -17.29 5.63 -3.61
N THR A 116 -17.89 5.07 -2.57
CA THR A 116 -17.75 3.63 -2.23
C THR A 116 -18.18 2.70 -3.36
N ARG A 117 -18.99 3.16 -4.32
CA ARG A 117 -19.40 2.37 -5.51
C ARG A 117 -18.30 2.25 -6.56
N PHE A 118 -17.32 3.16 -6.54
CA PHE A 118 -16.26 3.28 -7.54
C PHE A 118 -14.87 3.01 -6.99
N LEU A 119 -14.76 2.85 -5.67
CA LEU A 119 -13.51 2.67 -4.99
C LEU A 119 -13.34 1.23 -4.52
N ALA A 120 -12.10 0.79 -4.39
CA ALA A 120 -11.74 -0.43 -3.71
C ALA A 120 -10.56 -0.16 -2.78
N TRP A 121 -10.56 -0.88 -1.65
CA TRP A 121 -9.43 -0.88 -0.75
C TRP A 121 -8.35 -1.79 -1.31
N GLU A 122 -7.09 -1.35 -1.25
CA GLU A 122 -5.91 -2.09 -1.69
C GLU A 122 -4.79 -1.94 -0.69
N GLU A 123 -4.01 -3.00 -0.51
CA GLU A 123 -2.76 -2.97 0.25
C GLU A 123 -1.70 -3.85 -0.40
N MET A 124 -0.43 -3.48 -0.20
CA MET A 124 0.71 -4.21 -0.75
C MET A 124 1.87 -4.17 0.24
N TYR A 125 2.53 -5.31 0.41
CA TYR A 125 3.60 -5.48 1.38
C TYR A 125 4.73 -6.32 0.83
N PHE A 126 5.96 -5.94 1.16
CA PHE A 126 7.14 -6.78 1.02
C PHE A 126 7.54 -7.24 2.42
N VAL A 127 7.44 -8.53 2.69
CA VAL A 127 7.83 -9.14 3.97
C VAL A 127 9.15 -9.86 3.79
N LEU A 128 10.17 -9.38 4.51
CA LEU A 128 11.55 -9.84 4.36
C LEU A 128 11.90 -10.78 5.50
N TRP A 129 12.37 -11.97 5.16
CA TRP A 129 12.77 -13.01 6.10
C TRP A 129 14.27 -13.27 6.00
N THR A 130 14.95 -13.26 7.14
CA THR A 130 16.34 -13.72 7.27
C THR A 130 16.40 -14.88 8.25
N ARG A 131 16.66 -16.07 7.71
CA ARG A 131 16.56 -17.34 8.40
C ARG A 131 17.91 -17.79 8.96
N PRO A 132 17.91 -18.62 10.02
CA PRO A 132 19.13 -19.21 10.56
C PRO A 132 19.91 -20.04 9.54
N SER A 133 19.25 -20.60 8.52
CA SER A 133 19.89 -21.32 7.41
C SER A 133 20.83 -20.46 6.55
N SER A 134 20.87 -19.14 6.76
CA SER A 134 21.92 -18.30 6.17
C SER A 134 23.28 -18.49 6.85
N LEU A 135 23.32 -18.94 8.09
CA LEU A 135 24.54 -19.11 8.89
C LEU A 135 25.32 -20.35 8.46
N SER A 136 26.64 -20.31 8.70
CA SER A 136 27.44 -21.53 8.63
C SER A 136 27.02 -22.49 9.75
N LYS A 137 27.26 -23.79 9.59
CA LYS A 137 26.95 -24.79 10.64
C LYS A 137 27.58 -24.43 11.99
N ASN A 138 28.85 -24.01 11.98
CA ASN A 138 29.58 -23.62 13.18
C ASN A 138 28.99 -22.35 13.84
N ASP A 139 28.63 -21.35 13.04
CA ASP A 139 28.00 -20.12 13.55
C ASP A 139 26.63 -20.42 14.15
N PHE A 140 25.86 -21.31 13.52
CA PHE A 140 24.56 -21.73 14.00
C PHE A 140 24.66 -22.48 15.33
N GLU A 141 25.56 -23.46 15.45
CA GLU A 141 25.79 -24.20 16.70
C GLU A 141 26.26 -23.26 17.83
N ARG A 142 27.16 -22.33 17.53
CA ARG A 142 27.60 -21.30 18.48
C ARG A 142 26.45 -20.41 18.93
N ALA A 143 25.63 -19.94 17.99
CA ALA A 143 24.51 -19.05 18.29
C ALA A 143 23.40 -19.78 19.09
N GLN A 144 23.17 -21.07 18.82
CA GLN A 144 22.28 -21.91 19.63
C GLN A 144 22.77 -22.07 21.07
N ASN A 145 24.07 -22.29 21.28
CA ASN A 145 24.62 -22.39 22.63
C ASN A 145 24.49 -21.05 23.37
N GLN A 146 24.78 -19.93 22.71
CA GLN A 146 24.59 -18.59 23.29
C GLN A 146 23.14 -18.30 23.69
N MET A 147 22.14 -18.82 22.95
CA MET A 147 20.74 -18.71 23.34
C MET A 147 20.40 -19.55 24.56
N LYS A 148 21.02 -20.73 24.72
CA LYS A 148 20.81 -21.62 25.89
C LYS A 148 21.47 -21.07 27.16
N ASP A 149 22.56 -20.33 27.02
CA ASP A 149 23.29 -19.72 28.13
C ASP A 149 22.58 -18.48 28.70
N LYS A 150 21.52 -17.98 28.05
CA LYS A 150 20.71 -16.87 28.56
C LYS A 150 19.75 -17.37 29.64
N GLU A 151 19.99 -16.96 30.89
CA GLU A 151 19.08 -17.24 31.99
C GLU A 151 17.72 -16.55 31.75
N TRP A 152 16.63 -17.30 31.87
CA TRP A 152 15.27 -16.80 31.73
C TRP A 152 14.32 -17.53 32.67
N VAL A 153 13.21 -16.88 33.02
CA VAL A 153 12.17 -17.47 33.86
C VAL A 153 11.39 -18.55 33.12
N ALA A 154 10.90 -19.56 33.85
CA ALA A 154 10.03 -20.58 33.27
C ALA A 154 8.66 -19.97 32.93
N ALA A 155 8.41 -19.75 31.64
CA ALA A 155 7.19 -19.09 31.17
C ALA A 155 6.79 -19.61 29.77
N PRO A 156 6.29 -20.86 29.66
CA PRO A 156 6.02 -21.52 28.39
C PRO A 156 4.86 -20.89 27.59
N ASN A 157 3.98 -20.14 28.26
CA ASN A 157 2.83 -19.45 27.66
C ASN A 157 3.04 -17.92 27.62
N SER A 158 4.25 -17.48 27.33
CA SER A 158 4.58 -16.07 27.06
C SER A 158 5.53 -15.97 25.87
N GLN A 159 5.69 -14.77 25.32
CA GLN A 159 6.75 -14.51 24.34
C GLN A 159 8.12 -14.75 24.95
N TYR A 160 9.06 -15.25 24.17
CA TYR A 160 10.46 -15.41 24.56
C TYR A 160 11.37 -14.37 23.88
N PRO A 161 11.72 -13.24 24.52
CA PRO A 161 12.51 -12.16 23.90
C PRO A 161 13.91 -12.57 23.44
N HIS A 162 14.45 -13.66 23.98
CA HIS A 162 15.76 -14.19 23.61
C HIS A 162 15.71 -15.19 22.45
N MET A 163 14.57 -15.35 21.76
CA MET A 163 14.41 -16.20 20.57
C MET A 163 15.20 -15.75 19.34
N VAL A 164 16.08 -14.76 19.47
CA VAL A 164 16.83 -14.16 18.36
C VAL A 164 18.29 -14.63 18.36
N PHE A 165 18.79 -14.95 17.16
CA PHE A 165 20.22 -15.13 16.94
C PHE A 165 20.89 -13.78 16.69
N ASP A 166 21.69 -13.30 17.64
CA ASP A 166 22.33 -11.96 17.59
C ASP A 166 23.15 -11.75 16.28
N ILE A 167 23.76 -12.82 15.75
CA ILE A 167 24.52 -12.81 14.49
C ILE A 167 23.65 -12.55 13.23
N LEU A 168 22.34 -12.79 13.28
CA LEU A 168 21.43 -12.54 12.16
C LEU A 168 21.10 -11.05 12.02
N ARG A 169 21.16 -10.24 13.08
CA ARG A 169 20.77 -8.81 13.05
C ARG A 169 21.48 -8.02 11.96
N GLY A 170 22.81 -8.14 11.89
CA GLY A 170 23.60 -7.44 10.87
C GLY A 170 23.23 -7.84 9.43
N ARG A 171 22.92 -9.12 9.21
CA ARG A 171 22.49 -9.65 7.91
C ARG A 171 21.09 -9.18 7.55
N HIS A 172 20.16 -9.22 8.51
CA HIS A 172 18.79 -8.77 8.32
C HIS A 172 18.72 -7.28 8.03
N ASN A 173 19.39 -6.45 8.84
CA ASN A 173 19.43 -5.01 8.63
C ASN A 173 20.03 -4.64 7.26
N SER A 174 21.09 -5.33 6.86
CA SER A 174 21.67 -5.16 5.53
C SER A 174 20.70 -5.55 4.40
N PHE A 175 19.89 -6.60 4.59
CA PHE A 175 18.89 -7.02 3.62
C PHE A 175 17.75 -6.01 3.51
N VAL A 176 17.19 -5.58 4.65
CA VAL A 176 16.12 -4.58 4.72
C VAL A 176 16.54 -3.26 4.08
N SER A 177 17.69 -2.71 4.47
CA SER A 177 18.21 -1.46 3.90
C SER A 177 18.45 -1.57 2.39
N SER A 178 18.94 -2.72 1.92
CA SER A 178 19.14 -2.97 0.50
C SER A 178 17.83 -2.95 -0.27
N VAL A 179 16.77 -3.59 0.24
CA VAL A 179 15.46 -3.61 -0.42
C VAL A 179 14.83 -2.22 -0.42
N LEU A 180 14.90 -1.49 0.70
CA LEU A 180 14.38 -0.12 0.78
C LEU A 180 15.07 0.82 -0.20
N SER A 181 16.41 0.76 -0.29
CA SER A 181 17.18 1.54 -1.26
C SER A 181 16.75 1.23 -2.70
N VAL A 182 16.57 -0.05 -3.03
CA VAL A 182 16.11 -0.44 -4.37
C VAL A 182 14.72 0.10 -4.68
N LEU A 183 13.78 0.05 -3.73
CA LEU A 183 12.45 0.61 -3.94
C LEU A 183 12.50 2.13 -4.15
N GLU A 184 13.33 2.83 -3.38
CA GLU A 184 13.54 4.28 -3.51
C GLU A 184 14.14 4.65 -4.88
N ASP A 185 15.21 3.96 -5.29
CA ASP A 185 15.88 4.17 -6.58
C ASP A 185 14.93 3.94 -7.77
N LEU A 186 14.00 2.99 -7.63
CA LEU A 186 12.97 2.68 -8.62
C LEU A 186 11.78 3.66 -8.60
N GLY A 187 11.76 4.65 -7.70
CA GLY A 187 10.66 5.58 -7.52
C GLY A 187 9.39 4.94 -6.94
N ILE A 188 9.55 3.83 -6.20
CA ILE A 188 8.47 3.10 -5.53
C ILE A 188 8.41 3.57 -4.08
N GLN A 189 7.29 4.18 -3.72
CA GLN A 189 7.02 4.61 -2.36
C GLN A 189 6.82 3.41 -1.45
N ALA A 190 7.61 3.36 -0.37
CA ALA A 190 7.57 2.31 0.63
C ALA A 190 7.79 2.87 2.04
N LYS A 191 7.23 2.19 3.04
CA LYS A 191 7.33 2.56 4.46
C LYS A 191 7.78 1.36 5.28
N HIS A 192 8.93 1.51 5.94
CA HIS A 192 9.44 0.54 6.91
C HIS A 192 8.58 0.60 8.18
N MET A 193 7.79 -0.45 8.41
CA MET A 193 6.81 -0.48 9.50
C MET A 193 7.47 -0.73 10.87
N ASP A 194 6.85 -0.19 11.92
CA ASP A 194 7.10 -0.66 13.29
C ASP A 194 6.37 -1.99 13.57
N ALA A 195 6.85 -2.71 14.58
CA ALA A 195 6.38 -4.04 14.95
C ALA A 195 4.88 -4.06 15.31
N HIS A 196 4.38 -3.02 15.99
CA HIS A 196 2.96 -2.92 16.35
C HIS A 196 2.07 -2.71 15.14
N SER A 197 2.45 -1.80 14.25
CA SER A 197 1.74 -1.55 13.00
C SER A 197 1.78 -2.79 12.09
N ALA A 198 2.89 -3.52 12.05
CA ALA A 198 3.00 -4.79 11.34
C ALA A 198 2.04 -5.84 11.92
N CYS A 199 2.03 -6.04 13.24
CA CYS A 199 1.09 -6.95 13.91
C CYS A 199 -0.38 -6.60 13.60
N ARG A 200 -0.71 -5.29 13.60
CA ARG A 200 -2.06 -4.82 13.27
C ARG A 200 -2.43 -5.14 11.83
N ALA A 201 -1.50 -4.95 10.89
CA ALA A 201 -1.71 -5.29 9.48
C ALA A 201 -1.92 -6.80 9.30
N ILE A 202 -1.10 -7.65 9.94
CA ILE A 202 -1.26 -9.12 9.93
C ILE A 202 -2.63 -9.53 10.47
N ARG A 203 -3.04 -8.99 11.62
CA ARG A 203 -4.35 -9.32 12.21
C ARG A 203 -5.51 -8.87 11.33
N GLY A 204 -5.42 -7.67 10.75
CA GLY A 204 -6.42 -7.16 9.80
C GLY A 204 -6.48 -7.96 8.50
N ASN A 205 -5.36 -8.56 8.10
CA ASN A 205 -5.24 -9.44 6.95
C ASN A 205 -5.90 -10.81 7.16
N LEU A 206 -5.69 -11.40 8.34
CA LEU A 206 -6.29 -12.68 8.73
C LEU A 206 -7.79 -12.56 8.97
N TYR A 207 -8.22 -11.43 9.54
CA TYR A 207 -9.62 -11.18 9.89
C TYR A 207 -10.12 -9.83 9.34
N PRO A 208 -10.32 -9.69 8.01
CA PRO A 208 -10.78 -8.44 7.39
C PRO A 208 -12.02 -7.81 8.05
N ASN A 209 -12.99 -8.61 8.48
CA ASN A 209 -14.20 -8.13 9.13
C ASN A 209 -14.01 -7.66 10.58
N LYS A 210 -12.88 -8.03 11.22
CA LYS A 210 -12.50 -7.65 12.59
C LYS A 210 -11.31 -6.68 12.64
N ALA A 211 -10.94 -6.08 11.50
CA ALA A 211 -9.90 -5.08 11.45
C ALA A 211 -10.25 -3.90 12.39
N ASN A 212 -9.33 -3.55 13.28
CA ASN A 212 -9.49 -2.46 14.24
C ASN A 212 -8.20 -1.62 14.26
N GLU A 213 -8.30 -0.37 13.84
CA GLU A 213 -7.15 0.55 13.79
C GLU A 213 -6.59 0.89 15.18
N LYS A 214 -7.37 0.72 16.24
CA LYS A 214 -6.94 0.99 17.63
C LYS A 214 -6.34 -0.23 18.31
N TRP A 215 -6.41 -1.41 17.69
CA TRP A 215 -5.82 -2.61 18.25
C TRP A 215 -4.29 -2.55 18.21
N GLN A 216 -3.64 -3.05 19.26
CA GLN A 216 -2.20 -3.12 19.37
C GLN A 216 -1.83 -4.43 20.09
N ALA A 217 -0.82 -5.12 19.58
CA ALA A 217 -0.24 -6.27 20.26
C ALA A 217 0.54 -5.79 21.50
N CYS A 218 0.56 -6.59 22.55
CA CYS A 218 1.42 -6.42 23.70
C CYS A 218 2.77 -7.12 23.41
N LEU A 219 3.81 -6.34 23.13
CA LEU A 219 5.14 -6.79 22.71
C LEU A 219 6.17 -6.50 23.82
N PRO A 220 7.32 -7.20 23.85
CA PRO A 220 8.40 -6.91 24.78
C PRO A 220 8.74 -5.42 24.87
N GLY A 221 8.76 -4.90 26.09
CA GLY A 221 8.92 -3.47 26.39
C GLY A 221 7.62 -2.73 26.67
N ASP A 222 6.46 -3.26 26.25
CA ASP A 222 5.16 -2.69 26.58
C ASP A 222 4.79 -2.91 28.05
N LYS A 223 3.97 -2.00 28.59
CA LYS A 223 3.38 -2.16 29.93
C LYS A 223 2.39 -3.33 29.92
N ILE A 224 2.61 -4.29 30.80
CA ILE A 224 1.70 -5.40 31.06
C ILE A 224 0.87 -5.15 32.32
N ALA A 225 -0.41 -5.49 32.26
CA ALA A 225 -1.22 -5.58 33.47
C ALA A 225 -0.87 -6.89 34.20
N PRO A 226 -0.59 -6.86 35.52
CA PRO A 226 -0.34 -8.08 36.28
C PRO A 226 -1.56 -9.00 36.23
N ARG A 227 -1.36 -10.27 35.89
CA ARG A 227 -2.37 -11.32 35.97
C ARG A 227 -2.02 -12.25 37.14
N ALA A 228 -3.04 -12.82 37.78
CA ALA A 228 -2.82 -13.74 38.89
C ALA A 228 -2.15 -15.02 38.37
N PRO A 229 -1.01 -15.46 38.95
CA PRO A 229 -0.33 -16.68 38.52
C PRO A 229 -1.25 -17.89 38.75
N SER A 230 -1.38 -18.73 37.72
CA SER A 230 -2.24 -19.93 37.73
C SER A 230 -1.52 -21.16 38.28
N ARG A 231 -0.17 -21.16 38.27
CA ARG A 231 0.69 -22.23 38.77
C ARG A 231 1.95 -21.67 39.43
N GLU A 232 2.40 -22.36 40.48
CA GLU A 232 3.68 -22.07 41.13
C GLU A 232 4.84 -22.42 40.19
N GLY A 233 5.79 -21.51 40.03
CA GLY A 233 6.95 -21.66 39.13
C GLY A 233 6.71 -21.30 37.66
N ASP A 234 5.48 -20.97 37.26
CA ASP A 234 5.15 -20.45 35.91
C ASP A 234 4.95 -18.93 35.96
N TYR A 235 5.82 -18.20 35.26
CA TYR A 235 5.83 -16.75 35.22
C TYR A 235 5.14 -16.17 33.96
N SER A 236 4.44 -16.97 33.16
CA SER A 236 3.76 -16.50 31.95
C SER A 236 2.71 -15.41 32.19
N GLU A 237 2.05 -15.41 33.36
CA GLU A 237 1.02 -14.42 33.71
C GLU A 237 1.59 -13.03 34.02
N VAL A 238 2.88 -12.95 34.36
CA VAL A 238 3.61 -11.70 34.62
C VAL A 238 4.52 -11.30 33.46
N LEU A 239 4.35 -11.91 32.29
CA LEU A 239 5.07 -11.57 31.06
C LEU A 239 4.10 -11.29 29.90
N TRP A 240 4.66 -10.93 28.74
CA TRP A 240 3.90 -10.63 27.52
C TRP A 240 3.23 -11.91 26.97
N PRO A 241 1.90 -11.90 26.70
CA PRO A 241 1.18 -13.06 26.15
C PRO A 241 1.75 -13.51 24.79
N PRO A 242 1.65 -14.79 24.41
CA PRO A 242 2.21 -15.30 23.16
C PRO A 242 1.69 -14.54 21.94
N LEU A 243 2.57 -14.08 21.06
CA LEU A 243 2.17 -13.24 19.93
C LEU A 243 1.16 -13.94 19.00
N ARG A 244 1.34 -15.24 18.75
CA ARG A 244 0.38 -16.07 17.98
C ARG A 244 -1.05 -16.01 18.52
N THR A 245 -1.24 -16.08 19.84
CA THR A 245 -2.58 -16.00 20.47
C THR A 245 -3.18 -14.61 20.34
N GLN A 246 -2.34 -13.57 20.40
CA GLN A 246 -2.77 -12.19 20.22
C GLN A 246 -3.18 -11.89 18.78
N LEU A 247 -2.56 -12.54 17.79
CA LEU A 247 -2.89 -12.37 16.37
C LEU A 247 -4.12 -13.20 15.96
N ALA A 248 -4.33 -14.38 16.56
CA ALA A 248 -5.50 -15.21 16.33
C ALA A 248 -6.77 -14.59 16.96
N ALA A 249 -7.58 -13.92 16.16
CA ALA A 249 -8.81 -13.23 16.59
C ALA A 249 -10.09 -14.09 16.51
N GLY A 250 -9.96 -15.36 16.17
CA GLY A 250 -11.07 -16.28 16.03
C GLY A 250 -10.65 -17.64 15.50
N ASP A 251 -11.53 -18.61 15.69
CA ASP A 251 -11.31 -19.99 15.28
C ASP A 251 -11.41 -20.16 13.76
N ALA A 252 -10.84 -21.27 13.28
CA ALA A 252 -11.03 -21.75 11.93
C ALA A 252 -11.64 -23.16 11.92
N GLU A 253 -12.44 -23.42 10.90
CA GLU A 253 -13.10 -24.71 10.69
C GLU A 253 -13.07 -25.06 9.20
N VAL A 254 -12.59 -26.26 8.88
CA VAL A 254 -12.66 -26.79 7.52
C VAL A 254 -14.10 -27.25 7.25
N ILE A 255 -14.78 -26.59 6.31
CA ILE A 255 -16.17 -26.91 5.95
C ILE A 255 -16.19 -28.09 4.97
N ASP A 256 -15.38 -28.01 3.93
CA ASP A 256 -15.25 -29.02 2.89
C ASP A 256 -13.81 -29.08 2.33
N ARG A 257 -13.61 -29.72 1.18
CA ARG A 257 -12.27 -29.92 0.57
C ARG A 257 -11.60 -28.63 0.07
N SER A 258 -12.35 -27.56 -0.13
CA SER A 258 -11.86 -26.30 -0.72
C SER A 258 -12.30 -25.07 0.06
N THR A 259 -13.21 -25.22 1.02
CA THR A 259 -13.82 -24.12 1.78
C THR A 259 -13.44 -24.19 3.25
N VAL A 260 -12.99 -23.07 3.79
CA VAL A 260 -12.65 -22.92 5.21
C VAL A 260 -13.34 -21.72 5.80
N ARG A 261 -13.96 -21.88 6.96
CA ARG A 261 -14.47 -20.78 7.77
C ARG A 261 -13.36 -20.23 8.65
N VAL A 262 -13.17 -18.91 8.63
CA VAL A 262 -12.29 -18.19 9.57
C VAL A 262 -13.10 -17.04 10.18
N GLY A 263 -13.49 -17.20 11.45
CA GLY A 263 -14.43 -16.28 12.10
C GLY A 263 -15.78 -16.20 11.39
N ASP A 264 -16.11 -15.02 10.88
CA ASP A 264 -17.42 -14.70 10.25
C ASP A 264 -17.36 -14.72 8.71
N MET A 265 -16.26 -15.22 8.14
CA MET A 265 -16.07 -15.36 6.69
C MET A 265 -15.76 -16.80 6.32
N ILE A 266 -16.10 -17.14 5.09
CA ILE A 266 -15.68 -18.37 4.40
C ILE A 266 -14.67 -18.00 3.32
N PHE A 267 -13.61 -18.78 3.21
CA PHE A 267 -12.48 -18.59 2.31
C PHE A 267 -12.31 -19.80 1.42
N GLY A 268 -11.84 -19.55 0.20
CA GLY A 268 -11.30 -20.57 -0.69
C GLY A 268 -9.88 -20.19 -1.09
N GLY A 269 -9.00 -21.19 -1.11
CA GLY A 269 -7.59 -21.06 -1.48
C GLY A 269 -7.30 -21.65 -2.85
N VAL A 270 -6.30 -21.10 -3.53
CA VAL A 270 -5.78 -21.62 -4.79
C VAL A 270 -4.27 -21.45 -4.83
N ASP A 271 -3.57 -22.49 -5.29
CA ASP A 271 -2.13 -22.47 -5.49
C ASP A 271 -1.81 -22.58 -6.98
N ILE A 272 -0.76 -21.89 -7.42
CA ILE A 272 -0.17 -22.14 -8.73
C ILE A 272 0.65 -23.43 -8.65
N THR A 273 0.22 -24.45 -9.39
CA THR A 273 0.90 -25.75 -9.47
C THR A 273 1.97 -25.78 -10.56
N LEU A 274 1.76 -25.02 -11.63
CA LEU A 274 2.75 -24.76 -12.68
C LEU A 274 2.79 -23.26 -12.95
N ALA A 275 3.98 -22.67 -12.79
CA ALA A 275 4.18 -21.25 -13.04
C ALA A 275 3.78 -20.86 -14.48
N PRO A 276 3.38 -19.59 -14.72
CA PRO A 276 3.04 -19.11 -16.05
C PRO A 276 4.11 -19.47 -17.09
N SER A 277 3.68 -20.04 -18.21
CA SER A 277 4.57 -20.35 -19.34
C SER A 277 5.05 -19.07 -20.01
N ASP A 278 4.22 -18.02 -19.99
CA ASP A 278 4.58 -16.66 -20.40
C ASP A 278 4.44 -15.71 -19.20
N PRO A 279 5.54 -15.26 -18.57
CA PRO A 279 5.50 -14.41 -17.38
C PRO A 279 4.95 -13.02 -17.70
N THR A 280 3.62 -12.97 -17.65
CA THR A 280 2.77 -11.83 -18.01
C THR A 280 2.70 -10.83 -16.83
N PRO A 281 2.77 -9.51 -17.07
CA PRO A 281 2.69 -8.51 -16.00
C PRO A 281 1.41 -8.62 -15.14
N PHE A 282 1.55 -8.32 -13.86
CA PHE A 282 0.46 -8.40 -12.87
C PHE A 282 -0.84 -7.66 -13.25
N PRO A 283 -0.82 -6.48 -13.91
CA PRO A 283 -2.06 -5.80 -14.28
C PRO A 283 -3.00 -6.61 -15.16
N VAL A 284 -2.50 -7.59 -15.92
CA VAL A 284 -3.35 -8.47 -16.72
C VAL A 284 -4.25 -9.34 -15.83
N LEU A 285 -3.70 -9.90 -14.75
CA LEU A 285 -4.47 -10.62 -13.73
C LEU A 285 -5.43 -9.65 -13.03
N LEU A 286 -4.91 -8.50 -12.60
CA LEU A 286 -5.70 -7.53 -11.84
C LEU A 286 -6.94 -7.07 -12.63
N ASN A 287 -6.80 -6.73 -13.92
CA ASN A 287 -7.90 -6.25 -14.75
C ASN A 287 -9.08 -7.24 -14.81
N ARG A 288 -8.82 -8.55 -14.88
CA ARG A 288 -9.88 -9.57 -14.84
C ARG A 288 -10.60 -9.62 -13.48
N MET A 289 -9.84 -9.45 -12.40
CA MET A 289 -10.40 -9.36 -11.05
C MET A 289 -11.20 -8.07 -10.84
N LEU A 290 -10.84 -6.97 -11.52
CA LEU A 290 -11.57 -5.70 -11.49
C LEU A 290 -12.96 -5.81 -12.15
N GLU A 291 -13.02 -6.41 -13.34
CA GLU A 291 -14.26 -6.57 -14.09
C GLU A 291 -15.32 -7.37 -13.32
N SER A 292 -14.86 -8.39 -12.60
CA SER A 292 -15.69 -9.28 -11.78
C SER A 292 -15.91 -8.79 -10.34
N LYS A 293 -15.23 -7.72 -9.91
CA LYS A 293 -15.28 -7.15 -8.55
C LYS A 293 -15.02 -8.17 -7.44
N VAL A 294 -14.23 -9.20 -7.71
CA VAL A 294 -13.93 -10.26 -6.74
C VAL A 294 -12.89 -9.75 -5.74
N PRO A 295 -13.17 -9.76 -4.42
CA PRO A 295 -12.14 -9.48 -3.42
C PRO A 295 -11.13 -10.63 -3.40
N PHE A 296 -9.84 -10.34 -3.39
CA PHE A 296 -8.82 -11.38 -3.36
C PHE A 296 -7.55 -10.90 -2.68
N ARG A 297 -6.74 -11.87 -2.26
CA ARG A 297 -5.35 -11.68 -1.89
C ARG A 297 -4.46 -12.67 -2.61
N ILE A 298 -3.22 -12.28 -2.84
CA ILE A 298 -2.20 -13.10 -3.49
C ILE A 298 -0.85 -12.87 -2.82
N SER A 299 -0.11 -13.96 -2.66
CA SER A 299 1.19 -14.04 -2.02
C SER A 299 2.18 -14.65 -2.99
N PHE A 300 3.30 -13.97 -3.22
CA PHE A 300 4.46 -14.45 -3.96
C PHE A 300 5.59 -14.68 -2.97
N LEU A 301 5.88 -15.93 -2.62
CA LEU A 301 6.99 -16.27 -1.75
C LEU A 301 8.21 -16.64 -2.59
N ILE A 302 9.22 -15.77 -2.56
CA ILE A 302 10.53 -15.98 -3.19
C ILE A 302 11.53 -16.40 -2.12
N GLU A 303 12.17 -17.53 -2.32
CA GLU A 303 13.23 -18.02 -1.44
C GLU A 303 14.55 -18.18 -2.21
N SER A 304 15.64 -17.84 -1.54
CA SER A 304 16.98 -18.13 -2.04
C SER A 304 17.30 -19.62 -2.04
N GLY A 305 18.34 -20.02 -2.78
CA GLY A 305 18.79 -21.41 -2.82
C GLY A 305 18.00 -22.31 -3.77
N GLY A 306 17.48 -21.77 -4.88
CA GLY A 306 16.92 -22.55 -5.99
C GLY A 306 17.92 -23.61 -6.49
N VAL A 307 19.19 -23.21 -6.68
CA VAL A 307 20.28 -24.07 -7.15
C VAL A 307 20.54 -25.27 -6.23
N GLN A 308 20.54 -25.10 -4.90
CA GLN A 308 20.78 -26.20 -3.96
C GLN A 308 19.64 -27.24 -3.99
N GLY A 309 18.40 -26.77 -4.13
CA GLY A 309 17.24 -27.64 -4.35
C GLY A 309 17.32 -28.38 -5.69
N MET A 310 17.81 -27.71 -6.73
CA MET A 310 18.04 -28.31 -8.04
C MET A 310 19.15 -29.36 -8.06
N GLN A 311 20.27 -29.14 -7.37
CA GLN A 311 21.38 -30.11 -7.31
C GLN A 311 20.93 -31.43 -6.69
N THR A 312 20.12 -31.37 -5.64
CA THR A 312 19.51 -32.55 -5.00
C THR A 312 18.57 -33.27 -5.98
N LYS A 313 17.70 -32.53 -6.67
CA LYS A 313 16.81 -33.10 -7.71
C LYS A 313 17.57 -33.65 -8.92
N LYS A 314 18.65 -33.00 -9.35
CA LYS A 314 19.52 -33.43 -10.46
C LYS A 314 20.24 -34.73 -10.12
N LEU A 315 20.72 -34.88 -8.89
CA LEU A 315 21.33 -36.13 -8.41
C LEU A 315 20.31 -37.28 -8.46
N LEU A 316 19.10 -37.06 -7.92
CA LEU A 316 18.02 -38.05 -7.95
C LEU A 316 17.56 -38.39 -9.38
N ALA A 317 17.37 -37.38 -10.24
CA ALA A 317 16.98 -37.56 -11.63
C ALA A 317 18.07 -38.26 -12.46
N SER A 318 19.35 -38.05 -12.15
CA SER A 318 20.46 -38.74 -12.83
C SER A 318 20.55 -40.22 -12.44
N ILE A 319 20.20 -40.56 -11.19
CA ILE A 319 20.09 -41.95 -10.73
C ILE A 319 18.87 -42.64 -11.38
N LEU A 320 17.75 -41.94 -11.53
CA LEU A 320 16.50 -42.46 -12.12
C LEU A 320 16.42 -42.32 -13.65
N GLY A 321 17.38 -41.66 -14.29
CA GLY A 321 17.39 -41.36 -15.72
C GLY A 321 17.44 -42.58 -16.65
N PHE A 322 17.82 -43.74 -16.11
CA PHE A 322 17.81 -45.02 -16.82
C PHE A 322 16.41 -45.65 -17.00
N THR A 323 15.35 -45.03 -16.47
CA THR A 323 14.01 -45.64 -16.43
C THR A 323 12.92 -44.94 -17.26
N ASN A 324 13.12 -43.71 -17.78
CA ASN A 324 12.12 -43.06 -18.66
C ASN A 324 12.62 -41.80 -19.41
N GLY A 325 12.08 -41.52 -20.61
CA GLY A 325 12.46 -40.37 -21.45
C GLY A 325 12.12 -38.98 -20.87
N VAL A 326 11.11 -38.90 -19.99
CA VAL A 326 10.74 -37.67 -19.25
C VAL A 326 11.86 -37.23 -18.30
N ASN A 327 12.61 -38.16 -17.72
CA ASN A 327 13.72 -37.84 -16.81
C ASN A 327 14.90 -37.17 -17.54
N LYS A 328 15.02 -37.40 -18.86
CA LYS A 328 16.04 -36.73 -19.70
C LYS A 328 15.73 -35.25 -19.88
N GLN A 329 14.48 -34.89 -20.18
CA GLN A 329 14.05 -33.49 -20.32
C GLN A 329 14.21 -32.72 -18.99
N VAL A 330 13.82 -33.32 -17.86
CA VAL A 330 14.03 -32.73 -16.54
C VAL A 330 15.52 -32.46 -16.27
N LYS A 331 16.38 -33.41 -16.65
CA LYS A 331 17.84 -33.23 -16.50
C LYS A 331 18.36 -32.07 -17.37
N GLU A 332 17.94 -31.98 -18.63
CA GLU A 332 18.34 -30.91 -19.55
C GLU A 332 17.89 -29.53 -19.04
N SER A 333 16.64 -29.39 -18.57
CA SER A 333 16.16 -28.14 -17.97
C SER A 333 16.93 -27.76 -16.70
N LEU A 334 17.31 -28.74 -15.87
CA LEU A 334 18.14 -28.50 -14.69
C LEU A 334 19.57 -28.07 -15.07
N GLU A 335 20.10 -28.53 -16.21
CA GLU A 335 21.40 -28.11 -16.73
C GLU A 335 21.36 -26.68 -17.28
N GLN A 336 20.33 -26.32 -18.04
CA GLN A 336 20.13 -24.95 -18.53
C GLN A 336 19.98 -23.94 -17.39
N LEU A 337 19.16 -24.26 -16.38
CA LEU A 337 19.02 -23.41 -15.20
C LEU A 337 20.31 -23.29 -14.39
N ALA A 338 21.16 -24.33 -14.39
CA ALA A 338 22.48 -24.27 -13.74
C ALA A 338 23.49 -23.43 -14.53
N GLU A 339 23.33 -23.33 -15.85
CA GLU A 339 24.09 -22.41 -16.70
C GLU A 339 23.64 -20.96 -16.47
N MET A 340 22.33 -20.70 -16.47
CA MET A 340 21.74 -19.40 -16.16
C MET A 340 22.11 -18.89 -14.76
N ALA A 341 22.26 -19.80 -13.79
CA ALA A 341 22.70 -19.48 -12.42
C ALA A 341 24.07 -18.78 -12.33
N ARG A 342 24.85 -18.75 -13.43
CA ARG A 342 26.12 -18.02 -13.50
C ARG A 342 25.93 -16.53 -13.70
N ASP A 343 24.85 -16.14 -14.37
CA ASP A 343 24.58 -14.76 -14.78
C ASP A 343 23.46 -14.12 -13.93
N GLU A 344 22.52 -14.91 -13.41
CA GLU A 344 21.46 -14.42 -12.54
C GLU A 344 21.06 -15.43 -11.43
N PRO A 345 20.55 -14.95 -10.28
CA PRO A 345 20.13 -15.83 -9.18
C PRO A 345 18.93 -16.71 -9.56
N ILE A 346 19.01 -17.99 -9.20
CA ILE A 346 17.89 -18.93 -9.32
C ILE A 346 17.18 -19.06 -7.98
N VAL A 347 15.88 -18.76 -7.98
CA VAL A 347 15.04 -18.73 -6.79
C VAL A 347 13.99 -19.83 -6.80
N LYS A 348 13.46 -20.13 -5.61
CA LYS A 348 12.20 -20.88 -5.47
C LYS A 348 11.07 -19.88 -5.36
N MET A 349 10.08 -19.99 -6.21
CA MET A 349 8.88 -19.17 -6.19
C MET A 349 7.66 -20.04 -5.87
N ARG A 350 6.80 -19.55 -4.99
CA ARG A 350 5.48 -20.11 -4.69
C ARG A 350 4.45 -19.01 -4.76
N ILE A 351 3.30 -19.32 -5.34
CA ILE A 351 2.21 -18.36 -5.50
C ILE A 351 0.93 -19.00 -4.98
N SER A 352 0.37 -18.38 -3.94
CA SER A 352 -0.88 -18.79 -3.30
C SER A 352 -1.83 -17.59 -3.26
N ALA A 353 -3.09 -17.80 -3.60
CA ALA A 353 -4.12 -16.78 -3.57
C ALA A 353 -5.37 -17.27 -2.84
N SER A 354 -6.20 -16.34 -2.39
CA SER A 354 -7.52 -16.66 -1.85
C SER A 354 -8.53 -15.56 -2.10
N THR A 355 -9.79 -15.94 -2.08
CA THR A 355 -10.96 -15.07 -2.06
C THR A 355 -11.89 -15.50 -0.93
N TRP A 356 -12.89 -14.69 -0.62
CA TRP A 356 -13.78 -14.90 0.51
C TRP A 356 -15.19 -14.35 0.27
N ALA A 357 -16.12 -14.80 1.10
CA ALA A 357 -17.48 -14.28 1.25
C ALA A 357 -17.90 -14.35 2.73
N ASN A 358 -19.05 -13.77 3.10
CA ASN A 358 -19.54 -13.91 4.46
C ASN A 358 -20.10 -15.32 4.69
N VAL A 359 -20.12 -15.76 5.94
CA VAL A 359 -20.76 -17.03 6.32
C VAL A 359 -22.22 -17.04 5.84
N GLY A 360 -22.64 -18.12 5.17
CA GLY A 360 -23.96 -18.27 4.56
C GLY A 360 -24.05 -17.84 3.08
N GLU A 361 -22.96 -17.29 2.52
CA GLU A 361 -22.86 -16.89 1.12
C GLU A 361 -22.06 -17.91 0.28
N ASP A 362 -22.25 -19.21 0.53
CA ASP A 362 -21.46 -20.30 -0.08
C ASP A 362 -21.47 -20.27 -1.62
N LYS A 363 -22.63 -19.95 -2.22
CA LYS A 363 -22.75 -19.80 -3.68
C LYS A 363 -21.89 -18.65 -4.22
N LEU A 364 -21.86 -17.53 -3.50
CA LEU A 364 -21.04 -16.38 -3.88
C LEU A 364 -19.55 -16.72 -3.77
N LEU A 365 -19.15 -17.47 -2.75
CA LEU A 365 -17.77 -17.97 -2.64
C LEU A 365 -17.41 -18.88 -3.83
N GLN A 366 -18.29 -19.80 -4.21
CA GLN A 366 -18.07 -20.70 -5.35
C GLN A 366 -17.91 -19.95 -6.68
N GLU A 367 -18.74 -18.92 -6.90
CA GLU A 367 -18.63 -18.02 -8.06
C GLU A 367 -17.30 -17.26 -8.05
N ARG A 368 -16.95 -16.64 -6.92
CA ARG A 368 -15.68 -15.91 -6.74
C ARG A 368 -14.46 -16.80 -6.95
N MET A 369 -14.48 -18.01 -6.40
CA MET A 369 -13.41 -19.00 -6.57
C MET A 369 -13.26 -19.41 -8.03
N SER A 370 -14.37 -19.63 -8.73
CA SER A 370 -14.37 -19.97 -10.16
C SER A 370 -13.75 -18.84 -10.99
N THR A 371 -14.10 -17.58 -10.69
CA THR A 371 -13.50 -16.41 -11.33
C THR A 371 -12.01 -16.26 -11.01
N LEU A 372 -11.60 -16.47 -9.76
CA LEU A 372 -10.20 -16.40 -9.35
C LEU A 372 -9.37 -17.45 -10.08
N ILE A 373 -9.83 -18.71 -10.11
CA ILE A 373 -9.18 -19.82 -10.82
C ILE A 373 -9.02 -19.50 -12.30
N GLN A 374 -10.11 -19.14 -13.00
CA GLN A 374 -10.06 -18.82 -14.43
C GLN A 374 -9.14 -17.63 -14.72
N SER A 375 -9.15 -16.61 -13.86
CA SER A 375 -8.28 -15.44 -14.02
C SER A 375 -6.81 -15.81 -13.85
N MET A 376 -6.47 -16.65 -12.87
CA MET A 376 -5.10 -17.13 -12.67
C MET A 376 -4.63 -18.10 -13.77
N GLU A 377 -5.47 -19.03 -14.23
CA GLU A 377 -5.12 -19.94 -15.34
C GLU A 377 -4.83 -19.17 -16.63
N SER A 378 -5.63 -18.14 -16.90
CA SER A 378 -5.42 -17.27 -18.06
C SER A 378 -4.23 -16.31 -17.94
N TRP A 379 -3.66 -16.17 -16.74
CA TRP A 379 -2.54 -15.29 -16.48
C TRP A 379 -1.24 -15.99 -16.89
N GLY A 380 -0.87 -15.81 -18.15
CA GLY A 380 0.33 -16.41 -18.72
C GLY A 380 0.27 -17.93 -18.85
N TYR A 381 -0.93 -18.51 -18.94
CA TYR A 381 -1.17 -19.95 -19.05
C TYR A 381 -0.60 -20.75 -17.86
N ALA A 382 -0.85 -20.27 -16.64
CA ALA A 382 -0.50 -20.99 -15.42
C ALA A 382 -1.43 -22.19 -15.19
N GLN A 383 -0.96 -23.22 -14.48
CA GLN A 383 -1.85 -24.24 -13.91
C GLN A 383 -2.07 -23.96 -12.44
N VAL A 384 -3.30 -24.12 -11.99
CA VAL A 384 -3.68 -23.88 -10.60
C VAL A 384 -4.41 -25.08 -10.02
N SER A 385 -4.44 -25.17 -8.69
CA SER A 385 -5.23 -26.16 -7.96
C SER A 385 -5.88 -25.51 -6.76
N ASN A 386 -7.14 -25.89 -6.49
CA ASN A 386 -7.87 -25.62 -5.25
C ASN A 386 -8.19 -26.91 -4.47
N MET A 387 -7.56 -28.03 -4.87
CA MET A 387 -7.66 -29.34 -4.22
C MET A 387 -6.33 -29.66 -3.55
N GLN A 388 -6.09 -29.03 -2.41
CA GLN A 388 -4.94 -29.28 -1.54
C GLN A 388 -5.26 -30.38 -0.51
N GLY A 389 -4.21 -30.90 0.14
CA GLY A 389 -4.37 -31.84 1.26
C GLY A 389 -5.14 -31.20 2.43
N ASP A 390 -4.72 -30.01 2.85
CA ASP A 390 -5.41 -29.21 3.88
C ASP A 390 -5.83 -27.84 3.28
N PRO A 391 -7.14 -27.55 3.15
CA PRO A 391 -7.61 -26.29 2.61
C PRO A 391 -7.33 -25.09 3.55
N LEU A 392 -7.21 -25.31 4.86
CA LEU A 392 -6.85 -24.24 5.80
C LEU A 392 -5.41 -23.81 5.57
N ASP A 393 -4.49 -24.76 5.40
CA ASP A 393 -3.09 -24.47 5.08
C ASP A 393 -2.95 -23.74 3.74
N CYS A 394 -3.77 -24.08 2.73
CA CYS A 394 -3.81 -23.35 1.46
C CYS A 394 -4.25 -21.89 1.64
N VAL A 395 -5.33 -21.65 2.38
CA VAL A 395 -5.78 -20.28 2.68
C VAL A 395 -4.71 -19.52 3.46
N MET A 396 -4.05 -20.15 4.43
CA MET A 396 -3.00 -19.54 5.25
C MET A 396 -1.71 -19.27 4.45
N SER A 397 -1.41 -20.07 3.43
CA SER A 397 -0.27 -19.85 2.51
C SER A 397 -0.38 -18.54 1.72
N SER A 398 -1.60 -18.03 1.52
CA SER A 398 -1.84 -16.72 0.92
C SER A 398 -1.83 -15.55 1.90
N ALA A 399 -1.78 -15.81 3.22
CA ALA A 399 -1.80 -14.78 4.25
C ALA A 399 -0.44 -14.08 4.39
N MET A 400 -0.48 -12.83 4.84
CA MET A 400 0.71 -11.99 4.91
C MET A 400 1.59 -12.31 6.14
N GLY A 401 2.83 -12.74 5.89
CA GLY A 401 3.93 -12.73 6.84
C GLY A 401 3.80 -13.65 8.06
N ILE A 402 2.82 -14.55 8.07
CA ILE A 402 2.58 -15.43 9.22
C ILE A 402 3.58 -16.59 9.32
N SER A 403 4.18 -16.98 8.20
CA SER A 403 5.19 -18.03 8.10
C SER A 403 5.99 -17.88 6.80
N CYS A 404 7.16 -18.50 6.74
CA CYS A 404 7.94 -18.67 5.50
C CYS A 404 7.63 -20.03 4.84
N ALA A 405 6.35 -20.36 4.69
CA ALA A 405 5.87 -21.63 4.14
C ALA A 405 4.70 -21.40 3.19
N SER A 406 4.47 -22.35 2.28
CA SER A 406 3.31 -22.36 1.38
C SER A 406 3.03 -23.78 0.89
N THR A 407 1.76 -24.11 0.71
CA THR A 407 1.28 -25.36 0.11
C THR A 407 1.55 -25.45 -1.39
N ALA A 408 1.77 -24.31 -2.07
CA ALA A 408 2.07 -24.30 -3.49
C ALA A 408 3.40 -25.03 -3.77
N PRO A 409 3.49 -25.83 -4.84
CA PRO A 409 4.76 -26.44 -5.22
C PRO A 409 5.77 -25.35 -5.58
N ALA A 410 7.04 -25.57 -5.22
CA ALA A 410 8.12 -24.65 -5.53
C ALA A 410 8.43 -24.70 -7.04
N ALA A 411 8.10 -23.62 -7.74
CA ALA A 411 8.65 -23.34 -9.07
C ALA A 411 10.11 -22.90 -8.90
N VAL A 412 11.00 -23.42 -9.75
CA VAL A 412 12.39 -22.98 -9.80
C VAL A 412 12.57 -22.15 -11.05
N ALA A 413 12.89 -20.86 -10.87
CA ALA A 413 12.96 -19.90 -11.95
C ALA A 413 14.08 -18.89 -11.71
N PRO A 414 14.61 -18.27 -12.77
CA PRO A 414 15.47 -17.11 -12.61
C PRO A 414 14.72 -15.96 -11.94
N LEU A 415 15.42 -15.20 -11.10
CA LEU A 415 14.81 -14.11 -10.32
C LEU A 415 14.14 -13.09 -11.24
N LYS A 416 14.76 -12.74 -12.37
CA LYS A 416 14.20 -11.79 -13.33
C LYS A 416 12.82 -12.20 -13.83
N GLU A 417 12.59 -13.48 -14.09
CA GLU A 417 11.30 -14.01 -14.53
C GLU A 417 10.25 -13.96 -13.41
N ALA A 418 10.63 -14.24 -12.17
CA ALA A 418 9.75 -14.08 -11.01
C ALA A 418 9.34 -12.62 -10.80
N LEU A 419 10.28 -11.67 -10.96
CA LEU A 419 10.01 -10.24 -10.78
C LEU A 419 8.99 -9.71 -11.79
N LYS A 420 8.84 -10.31 -12.98
CA LYS A 420 7.81 -9.90 -13.97
C LYS A 420 6.38 -10.11 -13.46
N LEU A 421 6.17 -11.02 -12.51
CA LEU A 421 4.84 -11.32 -11.99
C LEU A 421 4.39 -10.34 -10.90
N PHE A 422 5.30 -9.49 -10.40
CA PHE A 422 5.02 -8.64 -9.27
C PHE A 422 4.19 -7.39 -9.62
N PRO A 423 3.42 -6.86 -8.66
CA PRO A 423 2.57 -5.68 -8.81
C PRO A 423 3.33 -4.33 -8.88
N TRP A 424 4.38 -4.20 -9.72
CA TRP A 424 5.17 -2.97 -9.83
C TRP A 424 4.40 -1.75 -10.32
N GLN A 425 3.38 -1.97 -11.14
CA GLN A 425 2.65 -0.92 -11.87
C GLN A 425 1.51 -0.28 -11.04
N ARG A 426 1.41 -0.59 -9.74
CA ARG A 426 0.42 0.05 -8.85
C ARG A 426 0.85 1.50 -8.59
N PRO A 427 0.03 2.51 -8.92
CA PRO A 427 0.43 3.91 -8.75
C PRO A 427 0.15 4.38 -7.31
N SER A 428 0.97 5.28 -6.77
CA SER A 428 0.83 5.83 -5.41
C SER A 428 0.62 7.34 -5.41
N SER A 429 -0.33 7.83 -4.61
CA SER A 429 -0.41 9.27 -4.34
C SER A 429 0.79 9.71 -3.49
N PRO A 430 1.42 10.86 -3.81
CA PRO A 430 2.42 11.46 -2.92
C PRO A 430 1.79 11.98 -1.61
N PHE A 431 0.46 12.12 -1.56
CA PHE A 431 -0.29 12.54 -0.37
C PHE A 431 -0.83 11.33 0.38
N GLU A 432 -0.46 11.17 1.66
CA GLU A 432 -1.06 10.14 2.53
C GLU A 432 -2.53 10.45 2.83
N ASP A 433 -2.85 11.74 3.00
CA ASP A 433 -4.18 12.27 3.28
C ASP A 433 -4.42 13.53 2.44
N GLY A 434 -5.68 13.92 2.24
CA GLY A 434 -6.02 15.15 1.54
C GLY A 434 -7.51 15.44 1.52
N SER A 435 -7.86 16.72 1.44
CA SER A 435 -9.25 17.18 1.43
C SER A 435 -10.02 16.79 0.14
N VAL A 436 -9.29 16.54 -0.95
CA VAL A 436 -9.82 16.03 -2.21
C VAL A 436 -9.53 14.53 -2.32
N LEU A 437 -10.55 13.76 -2.68
CA LEU A 437 -10.41 12.32 -2.93
C LEU A 437 -10.58 12.08 -4.42
N LEU A 438 -9.45 11.87 -5.10
CA LEU A 438 -9.39 11.38 -6.46
C LEU A 438 -9.37 9.85 -6.45
N ARG A 439 -9.39 9.26 -7.64
CA ARG A 439 -9.21 7.82 -7.81
C ARG A 439 -8.47 7.50 -9.08
N THR A 440 -7.78 6.37 -9.08
CA THR A 440 -7.26 5.78 -10.31
C THR A 440 -8.41 5.23 -11.17
N PRO A 441 -8.19 4.97 -12.48
CA PRO A 441 -9.21 4.40 -13.36
C PRO A 441 -9.79 3.08 -12.83
N ASP A 442 -8.94 2.27 -12.21
CA ASP A 442 -9.28 1.00 -11.56
C ASP A 442 -9.77 1.16 -10.11
N GLY A 443 -10.07 2.37 -9.64
CA GLY A 443 -10.80 2.57 -8.38
C GLY A 443 -9.94 2.52 -7.11
N ARG A 444 -8.62 2.61 -7.19
CA ARG A 444 -7.80 2.84 -6.00
C ARG A 444 -8.03 4.27 -5.51
N ILE A 445 -8.15 4.47 -4.19
CA ILE A 445 -8.24 5.81 -3.59
C ILE A 445 -6.96 6.58 -3.88
N TRP A 446 -7.10 7.85 -4.25
CA TRP A 446 -6.00 8.76 -4.48
C TRP A 446 -6.23 10.08 -3.72
N PRO A 447 -5.73 10.19 -2.47
CA PRO A 447 -5.83 11.44 -1.73
C PRO A 447 -5.06 12.55 -2.44
N TYR A 448 -5.58 13.76 -2.38
CA TYR A 448 -4.95 14.95 -2.95
C TYR A 448 -5.21 16.16 -2.06
N GLN A 449 -4.17 16.91 -1.76
CA GLN A 449 -4.23 18.08 -0.89
C GLN A 449 -3.69 19.30 -1.63
N THR A 450 -4.55 20.29 -1.88
CA THR A 450 -4.13 21.58 -2.44
C THR A 450 -3.25 22.33 -1.46
N GLY A 451 -2.25 23.06 -1.96
CA GLY A 451 -1.39 23.91 -1.13
C GLY A 451 -0.62 23.16 -0.03
N SER A 452 -0.29 21.89 -0.25
CA SER A 452 0.48 21.09 0.72
C SER A 452 1.90 21.63 0.90
N THR A 453 2.55 21.24 1.99
CA THR A 453 3.98 21.52 2.22
C THR A 453 4.93 20.57 1.47
N LEU A 454 4.42 19.62 0.67
CA LEU A 454 5.27 18.72 -0.12
C LEU A 454 5.98 19.44 -1.26
N THR A 455 5.46 20.59 -1.70
CA THR A 455 6.09 21.45 -2.70
C THR A 455 6.22 22.88 -2.17
N THR A 456 7.21 23.62 -2.67
CA THR A 456 7.42 25.03 -2.31
C THR A 456 6.47 25.99 -3.02
N THR A 457 5.96 25.57 -4.18
CA THR A 457 5.07 26.37 -5.02
C THR A 457 4.00 25.45 -5.62
N TRP A 458 2.81 26.00 -5.86
CA TRP A 458 1.65 25.24 -6.32
C TRP A 458 0.97 25.96 -7.49
N PHE A 459 0.94 25.30 -8.65
CA PHE A 459 0.24 25.79 -9.84
C PHE A 459 -0.47 24.63 -10.52
N ASP A 460 -1.77 24.79 -10.75
CA ASP A 460 -2.58 23.79 -11.46
C ASP A 460 -2.97 24.33 -12.84
N LEU A 461 -2.49 23.67 -13.90
CA LEU A 461 -2.90 23.95 -15.28
C LEU A 461 -3.92 22.90 -15.74
N ILE A 462 -5.18 23.33 -15.96
CA ILE A 462 -6.26 22.43 -16.36
C ILE A 462 -6.70 22.72 -17.80
N LEU A 463 -6.40 21.77 -18.68
CA LEU A 463 -6.72 21.80 -20.10
C LEU A 463 -7.82 20.79 -20.39
N ALA A 464 -8.95 21.23 -20.93
CA ALA A 464 -10.04 20.36 -21.32
C ALA A 464 -10.90 21.02 -22.41
N GLN A 465 -11.53 20.21 -23.26
CA GLN A 465 -12.56 20.71 -24.18
C GLN A 465 -13.79 21.20 -23.41
N PRO A 466 -14.60 22.12 -23.98
CA PRO A 466 -15.87 22.52 -23.38
C PRO A 466 -16.74 21.29 -23.05
N GLY A 467 -17.29 21.24 -21.84
CA GLY A 467 -18.13 20.12 -21.37
C GLY A 467 -17.37 18.92 -20.78
N ALA A 468 -16.03 18.90 -20.83
CA ALA A 468 -15.22 17.79 -20.30
C ALA A 468 -15.03 17.79 -18.76
N GLY A 469 -15.74 18.67 -18.03
CA GLY A 469 -15.70 18.71 -16.56
C GLY A 469 -14.63 19.61 -15.93
N LYS A 470 -13.99 20.51 -16.70
CA LYS A 470 -12.99 21.48 -16.17
C LYS A 470 -13.49 22.22 -14.92
N SER A 471 -14.67 22.83 -15.01
CA SER A 471 -15.25 23.60 -13.91
C SER A 471 -15.60 22.74 -12.69
N VAL A 472 -16.00 21.48 -12.91
CA VAL A 472 -16.29 20.52 -11.82
C VAL A 472 -15.01 20.22 -11.04
N LEU A 473 -13.90 19.96 -11.74
CA LEU A 473 -12.60 19.72 -11.11
C LEU A 473 -12.13 20.97 -10.34
N MET A 474 -12.14 22.15 -10.97
CA MET A 474 -11.72 23.41 -10.33
C MET A 474 -12.51 23.70 -9.05
N ASN A 475 -13.85 23.56 -9.10
CA ASN A 475 -14.68 23.76 -7.91
C ASN A 475 -14.41 22.71 -6.83
N SER A 476 -14.13 21.47 -7.21
CA SER A 476 -13.76 20.41 -6.27
C SER A 476 -12.42 20.70 -5.57
N LEU A 477 -11.44 21.23 -6.32
CA LEU A 477 -10.15 21.66 -5.77
C LEU A 477 -10.31 22.86 -4.82
N ASN A 478 -11.09 23.86 -5.21
CA ASN A 478 -11.38 25.03 -4.35
C ASN A 478 -12.10 24.63 -3.06
N LEU A 479 -13.11 23.76 -3.15
CA LEU A 479 -13.75 23.19 -1.97
C LEU A 479 -12.74 22.42 -1.10
N GLY A 480 -11.86 21.64 -1.73
CA GLY A 480 -10.74 20.98 -1.06
C GLY A 480 -9.87 21.96 -0.28
N THR A 481 -9.49 23.08 -0.89
CA THR A 481 -8.73 24.14 -0.20
C THR A 481 -9.47 24.64 1.03
N CYS A 482 -10.77 24.93 0.92
CA CYS A 482 -11.61 25.35 2.04
C CYS A 482 -11.74 24.28 3.14
N LEU A 483 -11.60 23.00 2.81
CA LEU A 483 -11.75 21.87 3.72
C LEU A 483 -10.42 21.23 4.13
N THR A 484 -9.31 21.96 3.99
CA THR A 484 -7.98 21.48 4.39
C THR A 484 -7.96 21.16 5.88
N ALA A 485 -7.37 20.02 6.24
CA ALA A 485 -7.26 19.59 7.63
C ALA A 485 -6.54 20.64 8.49
N GLY A 486 -7.09 20.92 9.67
CA GLY A 486 -6.53 21.90 10.62
C GLY A 486 -7.00 23.34 10.43
N LEU A 487 -7.76 23.66 9.37
CA LEU A 487 -8.36 24.98 9.24
C LEU A 487 -9.44 25.22 10.31
N SER A 488 -9.49 26.47 10.78
CA SER A 488 -10.51 27.00 11.70
C SER A 488 -11.20 28.26 11.15
N LYS A 489 -10.76 28.75 9.98
CA LYS A 489 -11.35 29.85 9.22
C LYS A 489 -11.25 29.53 7.74
N LEU A 490 -12.18 30.06 6.95
CA LEU A 490 -12.12 29.91 5.51
C LEU A 490 -10.84 30.56 4.96
N PRO A 491 -10.12 29.88 4.05
CA PRO A 491 -8.96 30.47 3.40
C PRO A 491 -9.41 31.52 2.38
N PHE A 492 -8.53 32.46 2.06
CA PHE A 492 -8.77 33.40 0.97
C PHE A 492 -8.70 32.67 -0.37
N VAL A 493 -9.82 32.66 -1.09
CA VAL A 493 -9.93 32.09 -2.44
C VAL A 493 -10.53 33.16 -3.36
N ALA A 494 -9.75 33.60 -4.35
CA ALA A 494 -10.21 34.52 -5.39
C ALA A 494 -10.43 33.75 -6.69
N ILE A 495 -11.59 33.93 -7.33
CA ILE A 495 -11.95 33.25 -8.58
C ILE A 495 -12.35 34.31 -9.60
N ILE A 496 -11.65 34.33 -10.73
CA ILE A 496 -12.02 35.11 -11.91
C ILE A 496 -12.59 34.14 -12.94
N ASP A 497 -13.86 34.30 -13.27
CA ASP A 497 -14.63 33.34 -14.07
C ASP A 497 -15.32 34.05 -15.26
N ILE A 498 -15.19 33.47 -16.44
CA ILE A 498 -15.93 33.90 -17.64
C ILE A 498 -17.15 32.98 -17.74
N GLY A 499 -18.23 33.41 -17.07
CA GLY A 499 -19.45 32.62 -16.86
C GLY A 499 -19.70 32.36 -15.36
N PRO A 500 -20.82 31.72 -14.99
CA PRO A 500 -21.19 31.50 -13.59
C PRO A 500 -20.72 30.13 -13.05
N SER A 501 -19.55 29.62 -13.47
CA SER A 501 -19.13 28.25 -13.15
C SER A 501 -18.86 28.03 -11.66
N SER A 502 -18.32 29.05 -10.99
CA SER A 502 -18.00 29.03 -9.56
C SER A 502 -19.16 29.42 -8.63
N SER A 503 -20.25 29.97 -9.19
CA SER A 503 -21.38 30.50 -8.41
C SER A 503 -22.03 29.45 -7.48
N GLY A 504 -22.14 28.21 -7.93
CA GLY A 504 -22.70 27.10 -7.14
C GLY A 504 -21.85 26.76 -5.92
N LEU A 505 -20.51 26.72 -6.07
CA LEU A 505 -19.59 26.50 -4.96
C LEU A 505 -19.69 27.64 -3.94
N ILE A 506 -19.67 28.89 -4.41
CA ILE A 506 -19.74 30.07 -3.55
C ILE A 506 -21.07 30.10 -2.78
N SER A 507 -22.19 29.81 -3.46
CA SER A 507 -23.51 29.75 -2.82
C SER A 507 -23.58 28.66 -1.76
N MET A 508 -23.04 27.47 -2.05
CA MET A 508 -22.96 26.37 -1.08
C MET A 508 -22.14 26.74 0.16
N LEU A 509 -20.97 27.38 -0.02
CA LEU A 509 -20.17 27.86 1.10
C LEU A 509 -20.90 28.95 1.88
N GLN A 510 -21.56 29.89 1.19
CA GLN A 510 -22.33 30.95 1.80
C GLN A 510 -23.52 30.43 2.61
N ASP A 511 -24.25 29.45 2.09
CA ASP A 511 -25.41 28.86 2.77
C ASP A 511 -25.01 27.99 3.96
N GLY A 512 -23.89 27.26 3.85
CA GLY A 512 -23.33 26.46 4.93
C GLY A 512 -22.70 27.28 6.06
N LEU A 513 -22.43 28.58 5.86
CA LEU A 513 -21.92 29.46 6.90
C LEU A 513 -23.03 29.97 7.84
N PRO A 514 -22.69 30.26 9.11
CA PRO A 514 -23.59 30.96 10.02
C PRO A 514 -24.05 32.29 9.44
N LYS A 515 -25.27 32.72 9.77
CA LYS A 515 -25.92 33.90 9.17
C LYS A 515 -25.05 35.15 9.19
N GLU A 516 -24.36 35.38 10.31
CA GLU A 516 -23.46 36.50 10.55
C GLU A 516 -22.15 36.43 9.76
N ARG A 517 -21.77 35.24 9.28
CA ARG A 517 -20.52 34.99 8.52
C ARG A 517 -20.74 34.78 7.03
N ARG A 518 -21.98 34.75 6.54
CA ARG A 518 -22.29 34.58 5.10
C ARG A 518 -21.65 35.61 4.17
N HIS A 519 -21.18 36.73 4.71
CA HIS A 519 -20.42 37.73 3.95
C HIS A 519 -18.99 37.27 3.59
N GLU A 520 -18.46 36.22 4.23
CA GLU A 520 -17.13 35.65 3.94
C GLU A 520 -17.07 34.97 2.56
N ALA A 521 -18.20 34.57 2.00
CA ALA A 521 -18.31 34.00 0.66
C ALA A 521 -19.26 34.86 -0.19
N ALA A 522 -18.77 35.41 -1.30
CA ALA A 522 -19.55 36.30 -2.15
C ALA A 522 -19.25 36.07 -3.64
N HIS A 523 -20.29 36.13 -4.46
CA HIS A 523 -20.20 36.04 -5.92
C HIS A 523 -20.71 37.35 -6.53
N TYR A 524 -19.84 38.04 -7.26
CA TYR A 524 -20.15 39.30 -7.93
C TYR A 524 -20.15 39.12 -9.44
N LYS A 525 -21.28 39.43 -10.07
CA LYS A 525 -21.37 39.42 -11.54
C LYS A 525 -21.06 40.82 -12.07
N PHE A 526 -19.81 41.01 -12.50
CA PHE A 526 -19.39 42.25 -13.15
C PHE A 526 -20.20 42.50 -14.41
N ARG A 527 -20.67 43.73 -14.56
CA ARG A 527 -21.33 44.25 -15.77
C ARG A 527 -20.56 45.48 -16.22
N MET A 528 -20.62 45.78 -17.52
CA MET A 528 -20.12 47.05 -18.03
C MET A 528 -21.07 48.20 -17.66
N THR A 529 -21.12 48.51 -16.36
CA THR A 529 -21.87 49.63 -15.78
C THR A 529 -20.97 50.36 -14.78
N PRO A 530 -21.18 51.68 -14.57
CA PRO A 530 -20.37 52.47 -13.64
C PRO A 530 -20.28 51.90 -12.22
N GLU A 531 -21.31 51.20 -11.77
CA GLU A 531 -21.39 50.54 -10.45
C GLU A 531 -20.28 49.48 -10.21
N TYR A 532 -19.73 48.89 -11.28
CA TYR A 532 -18.64 47.90 -11.21
C TYR A 532 -17.30 48.47 -11.69
N ALA A 533 -17.19 49.79 -11.87
CA ALA A 533 -15.94 50.41 -12.25
C ALA A 533 -14.92 50.27 -11.11
N VAL A 534 -13.73 49.79 -11.45
CA VAL A 534 -12.60 49.67 -10.52
C VAL A 534 -11.54 50.65 -10.97
N ASN A 535 -11.10 51.52 -10.06
CA ASN A 535 -9.97 52.41 -10.30
C ASN A 535 -8.68 51.72 -9.84
N PRO A 536 -7.73 51.40 -10.73
CA PRO A 536 -6.47 50.76 -10.34
C PRO A 536 -5.66 51.57 -9.32
N PHE A 537 -5.88 52.89 -9.23
CA PHE A 537 -5.20 53.79 -8.31
C PHE A 537 -5.82 53.83 -6.90
N ASP A 538 -6.94 53.14 -6.68
CA ASP A 538 -7.51 53.05 -5.33
C ASP A 538 -6.53 52.30 -4.41
N THR A 539 -6.17 52.94 -3.30
CA THR A 539 -5.25 52.37 -2.31
C THR A 539 -5.98 51.44 -1.34
N GLN A 540 -5.24 50.50 -0.74
CA GLN A 540 -5.82 49.64 0.29
C GLN A 540 -6.40 50.46 1.44
N LEU A 541 -7.41 49.90 2.12
CA LEU A 541 -8.08 50.57 3.23
C LEU A 541 -7.08 51.03 4.29
N GLY A 542 -7.01 52.33 4.52
CA GLY A 542 -6.11 52.95 5.52
C GLY A 542 -4.74 53.35 4.97
N CYS A 543 -4.39 52.96 3.74
CA CYS A 543 -3.21 53.45 3.04
C CYS A 543 -3.48 54.84 2.44
N ARG A 544 -2.48 55.72 2.49
CA ARG A 544 -2.50 57.00 1.77
C ARG A 544 -1.80 56.94 0.41
N TYR A 545 -0.93 55.96 0.25
CA TYR A 545 -0.08 55.74 -0.93
C TYR A 545 -0.07 54.24 -1.24
N PRO A 546 0.15 53.84 -2.51
CA PRO A 546 0.27 52.43 -2.87
C PRO A 546 1.47 51.77 -2.17
N LEU A 547 1.35 50.48 -1.88
CA LEU A 547 2.49 49.68 -1.46
C LEU A 547 3.53 49.57 -2.59
N PRO A 548 4.81 49.24 -2.29
CA PRO A 548 5.84 49.14 -3.33
C PRO A 548 5.46 48.23 -4.51
N GLU A 549 4.81 47.10 -4.24
CA GLU A 549 4.34 46.17 -5.29
C GLU A 549 3.18 46.75 -6.11
N GLU A 550 2.24 47.44 -5.48
CA GLU A 550 1.12 48.12 -6.14
C GLU A 550 1.60 49.28 -7.01
N ARG A 551 2.61 50.03 -6.52
CA ARG A 551 3.29 51.06 -7.29
C ARG A 551 3.95 50.49 -8.53
N SER A 552 4.69 49.39 -8.39
CA SER A 552 5.30 48.69 -9.53
C SER A 552 4.24 48.23 -10.53
N PHE A 553 3.14 47.64 -10.05
CA PHE A 553 2.00 47.26 -10.88
C PHE A 553 1.40 48.44 -11.65
N LEU A 554 1.18 49.59 -10.99
CA LEU A 554 0.64 50.80 -11.64
C LEU A 554 1.58 51.33 -12.74
N ILE A 555 2.88 51.33 -12.47
CA ILE A 555 3.89 51.73 -13.46
C ILE A 555 3.87 50.78 -14.66
N GLU A 556 3.81 49.47 -14.43
CA GLU A 556 3.73 48.47 -15.50
C GLU A 556 2.43 48.61 -16.30
N LEU A 557 1.29 48.83 -15.64
CA LEU A 557 0.00 49.04 -16.28
C LEU A 557 0.01 50.29 -17.18
N LEU A 558 0.46 51.43 -16.67
CA LEU A 558 0.59 52.67 -17.43
C LEU A 558 1.56 52.50 -18.60
N THR A 559 2.68 51.82 -18.38
CA THR A 559 3.67 51.52 -19.42
C THR A 559 3.06 50.67 -20.53
N LEU A 560 2.26 49.65 -20.17
CA LEU A 560 1.55 48.80 -21.12
C LEU A 560 0.50 49.59 -21.91
N LEU A 561 -0.29 50.45 -21.25
CA LEU A 561 -1.29 51.31 -21.90
C LEU A 561 -0.66 52.32 -22.87
N CYS A 562 0.55 52.79 -22.56
CA CYS A 562 1.32 53.69 -23.42
C CYS A 562 2.16 52.96 -24.49
N THR A 563 2.13 51.62 -24.53
CA THR A 563 2.80 50.84 -25.57
C THR A 563 1.94 50.83 -26.84
N PRO A 564 2.42 51.33 -27.99
CA PRO A 564 1.62 51.38 -29.20
C PRO A 564 1.21 49.97 -29.69
N PRO A 565 0.01 49.81 -30.28
CA PRO A 565 -0.44 48.52 -30.81
C PRO A 565 0.57 47.92 -31.79
N GLY A 566 0.94 46.65 -31.59
CA GLY A 566 1.88 45.93 -32.45
C GLY A 566 3.37 46.16 -32.13
N GLN A 567 3.70 47.03 -31.17
CA GLN A 567 5.06 47.20 -30.66
C GLN A 567 5.29 46.28 -29.46
N ALA A 568 6.54 45.80 -29.30
CA ALA A 568 6.93 44.99 -28.14
C ALA A 568 7.39 45.84 -26.93
N GLN A 569 7.71 47.12 -27.16
CA GLN A 569 8.24 48.04 -26.13
C GLN A 569 7.55 49.41 -26.18
N PRO A 570 7.44 50.10 -25.04
CA PRO A 570 6.91 51.47 -24.98
C PRO A 570 7.91 52.47 -25.59
N TYR A 571 7.49 53.73 -25.73
CA TYR A 571 8.43 54.82 -26.04
C TYR A 571 9.44 55.03 -24.90
N ASP A 572 10.62 55.55 -25.24
CA ASP A 572 11.67 55.86 -24.26
C ASP A 572 11.15 56.81 -23.17
N GLY A 573 11.48 56.51 -21.92
CA GLY A 573 11.14 57.33 -20.75
C GLY A 573 9.73 57.12 -20.18
N ILE A 574 8.85 56.36 -20.84
CA ILE A 574 7.47 56.15 -20.38
C ILE A 574 7.40 55.52 -18.98
N ALA A 575 8.23 54.52 -18.69
CA ALA A 575 8.24 53.88 -17.37
C ALA A 575 8.67 54.84 -16.25
N GLN A 576 9.60 55.77 -16.54
CA GLN A 576 10.04 56.79 -15.58
C GLN A 576 8.96 57.86 -15.37
N LEU A 577 8.33 58.31 -16.46
CA LEU A 577 7.20 59.24 -16.40
C LEU A 577 6.02 58.64 -15.61
N ALA A 578 5.67 57.38 -15.88
CA ALA A 578 4.65 56.64 -15.14
C ALA A 578 4.99 56.57 -13.64
N GLY A 579 6.26 56.37 -13.30
CA GLY A 579 6.74 56.43 -11.91
C GLY A 579 6.46 57.77 -11.24
N PHE A 580 6.80 58.89 -11.90
CA PHE A 580 6.53 60.22 -11.36
C PHE A 580 5.03 60.50 -11.19
N VAL A 581 4.20 60.06 -12.15
CA VAL A 581 2.74 60.25 -12.09
C VAL A 581 2.10 59.44 -10.98
N VAL A 582 2.59 58.23 -10.69
CA VAL A 582 2.07 57.39 -9.59
C VAL A 582 2.49 57.96 -8.22
N ASP A 583 3.60 58.71 -8.16
CA ASP A 583 4.14 59.30 -6.93
C ASP A 583 3.54 60.67 -6.59
N GLU A 584 2.85 61.32 -7.53
CA GLU A 584 2.11 62.58 -7.34
C GLU A 584 0.76 62.34 -6.66
#